data_AF-X0UI06-F1
#
_entry.id   AF-X0UI06-F1
#
_cell.length_a   1.000
_cell.length_b   1.000
_cell.length_c   1.000
_cell.angle_alpha   90.00
_cell.angle_beta   90.00
_cell.angle_gamma   90.00
#
_symmetry.space_group_name_H-M   'P 1'
#
loop_
_entity.id
_entity.type
_entity.pdbx_description
1 polymer ?
#
loop_
_entity_poly.entity_id
_entity_poly.type
_entity_poly.pdbx_seq_one_letter_code
_entity_poly.pdbx_strand_id
1 'polypeptide(L)' 'MAAINYPPEGFYKNIKFGKKDFEHIILWMLANNEVCQWSGFKQDPISFKESTLSKYLNMLISKDFVEKF' A
#
# COMPACT_ATOMS: atom_id res chain seq x y z
N MET A 1 -4.40 19.05 -5.49
CA MET A 1 -4.11 17.61 -5.60
C MET A 1 -3.20 17.28 -4.42
N ALA A 2 -3.71 16.54 -3.42
CA ALA A 2 -2.89 16.17 -2.27
C ALA A 2 -1.71 15.33 -2.77
N ALA A 3 -0.49 15.72 -2.41
CA ALA A 3 0.70 14.97 -2.77
C ALA A 3 0.65 13.65 -2.00
N ILE A 4 0.54 12.52 -2.72
CA ILE A 4 0.64 11.21 -2.09
C ILE A 4 2.09 11.06 -1.63
N ASN A 5 2.27 10.93 -0.32
CA ASN A 5 3.53 10.58 0.26
C ASN A 5 3.77 9.09 -0.01
N TYR A 6 4.85 8.78 -0.71
CA TYR A 6 5.25 7.42 -1.01
C TYR A 6 6.36 6.98 -0.05
N PRO A 7 6.33 5.72 0.42
CA PRO A 7 7.39 5.19 1.27
C PRO A 7 8.74 5.23 0.54
N PRO A 8 9.86 5.34 1.27
CA PRO A 8 11.18 5.40 0.67
C PRO A 8 11.54 4.11 -0.07
N GLU A 9 12.45 4.22 -1.06
CA GLU A 9 12.87 3.13 -1.96
C GLU A 9 13.15 1.80 -1.27
N GLY A 10 13.71 1.81 -0.06
CA GLY A 10 13.98 0.60 0.72
C GLY A 10 12.76 -0.29 0.97
N PHE A 11 11.55 0.25 1.04
CA PHE A 11 10.34 -0.53 1.29
C PHE A 11 9.86 -1.28 0.05
N TYR A 12 9.82 -0.62 -1.11
CA TYR A 12 9.31 -1.23 -2.35
C TYR A 12 10.40 -1.90 -3.20
N LYS A 13 11.68 -1.56 -3.03
CA LYS A 13 12.82 -2.19 -3.72
C LYS A 13 12.93 -3.69 -3.41
N ASN A 14 12.52 -4.09 -2.20
CA ASN A 14 12.52 -5.48 -1.75
C ASN A 14 11.35 -6.31 -2.31
N ILE A 15 10.32 -5.69 -2.91
CA ILE A 15 9.22 -6.40 -3.59
C ILE A 15 9.79 -7.32 -4.68
N LYS A 16 10.84 -6.88 -5.39
CA LYS A 16 11.50 -7.67 -6.45
C LYS A 16 12.26 -8.89 -5.92
N PHE A 17 12.66 -8.91 -4.64
CA PHE A 17 13.49 -9.96 -4.04
C PHE A 17 12.69 -10.99 -3.22
N GLY A 18 11.36 -10.98 -3.32
CA GLY A 18 10.52 -12.08 -2.82
C GLY A 18 10.05 -11.95 -1.38
N LYS A 19 10.39 -10.87 -0.66
CA LYS A 19 9.76 -10.52 0.61
C LYS A 19 8.53 -9.65 0.36
N LYS A 20 7.37 -10.24 0.64
CA LYS A 20 6.03 -9.69 0.45
C LYS A 20 5.73 -8.63 1.51
N ASP A 21 6.41 -7.49 1.46
CA ASP A 21 6.15 -6.36 2.37
C ASP A 21 4.97 -5.48 1.94
N PHE A 22 4.03 -6.04 1.16
CA PHE A 22 2.82 -5.36 0.69
C PHE A 22 1.99 -4.80 1.85
N GLU A 23 1.83 -5.56 2.94
CA GLU A 23 1.13 -5.11 4.16
C GLU A 23 1.78 -3.85 4.72
N HIS A 24 3.10 -3.85 4.91
CA HIS A 24 3.85 -2.72 5.45
C HIS A 24 3.75 -1.48 4.56
N ILE A 25 3.81 -1.65 3.23
CA ILE A 25 3.69 -0.54 2.28
C ILE A 25 2.28 0.06 2.31
N ILE A 26 1.25 -0.79 2.33
CA ILE A 26 -0.15 -0.35 2.41
C ILE A 26 -0.38 0.40 3.72
N LEU A 27 0.07 -0.15 4.85
CA LEU A 27 -0.05 0.50 6.16
C LEU A 27 0.72 1.83 6.20
N TRP A 28 1.93 1.88 5.65
CA TRP A 28 2.70 3.12 5.61
C TRP A 28 1.98 4.19 4.77
N MET A 29 1.47 3.82 3.59
CA MET A 29 0.72 4.75 2.73
C MET A 29 -0.55 5.24 3.41
N LEU A 30 -1.29 4.37 4.10
CA LEU A 30 -2.50 4.77 4.83
C LEU A 30 -2.18 5.63 6.07
N ALA A 31 -1.08 5.35 6.78
CA ALA A 31 -0.70 6.11 7.97
C ALA A 31 -0.09 7.49 7.65
N ASN A 32 0.57 7.64 6.50
CA ASN A 32 1.25 8.87 6.11
C ASN A 32 0.46 9.73 5.11
N ASN A 33 -0.71 9.27 4.66
CA ASN A 33 -1.61 10.02 3.78
C ASN A 33 -2.99 10.09 4.39
N GLU A 34 -3.56 11.30 4.49
CA GLU A 34 -4.94 11.49 4.95
C GLU A 34 -5.96 10.84 4.01
N VAL A 35 -5.66 10.78 2.71
CA VAL A 35 -6.48 10.13 1.69
C VAL A 35 -5.57 9.34 0.75
N CYS A 36 -5.76 8.02 0.68
CA CYS A 36 -5.05 7.16 -0.25
C CYS A 36 -6.04 6.48 -1.20
N GLN A 37 -6.02 6.88 -2.47
CA GLN A 37 -6.83 6.24 -3.49
C GLN A 37 -6.14 4.99 -4.06
N TRP A 38 -6.93 4.04 -4.57
CA TRP A 38 -6.42 2.85 -5.27
C TRP A 38 -5.44 3.19 -6.40
N SER A 39 -5.64 4.33 -7.06
CA SER A 39 -4.74 4.84 -8.10
C SER A 39 -3.32 5.08 -7.58
N GLY A 40 -3.17 5.53 -6.33
CA GLY A 40 -1.86 5.76 -5.70
C GLY A 40 -1.04 4.47 -5.58
N PHE A 41 -1.70 3.35 -5.32
CA PHE A 41 -1.12 2.00 -5.28
C PHE A 41 -0.88 1.37 -6.65
N LYS A 42 -1.29 2.03 -7.75
CA LYS A 42 -1.10 1.54 -9.12
C LYS A 42 -0.05 2.33 -9.88
N GLN A 43 0.33 3.49 -9.35
CA GLN A 43 1.27 4.42 -9.97
C GLN A 43 2.70 4.15 -9.50
N ASP A 44 3.66 4.54 -10.33
CA ASP A 44 5.07 4.53 -9.95
C ASP A 44 5.27 5.42 -8.71
N PRO A 45 6.01 4.98 -7.68
CA PRO A 45 6.95 3.85 -7.68
C PRO A 45 6.41 2.50 -7.19
N ILE A 46 5.12 2.43 -6.82
CA ILE A 46 4.53 1.26 -6.15
C ILE A 46 3.41 0.72 -7.01
N SER A 47 3.77 0.01 -8.08
CA SER A 47 2.79 -0.57 -9.00
C SER A 47 2.27 -1.92 -8.47
N PHE A 48 1.20 -1.89 -7.69
CA PHE A 48 0.52 -3.09 -7.22
C PHE A 48 -0.53 -3.60 -8.22
N LYS A 49 -0.63 -4.93 -8.33
CA LYS A 49 -1.76 -5.58 -9.01
C LYS A 49 -3.00 -5.44 -8.16
N GLU A 50 -4.15 -5.19 -8.78
CA GLU A 50 -5.45 -5.06 -8.09
C GLU A 50 -5.80 -6.26 -7.24
N SER A 51 -5.54 -7.47 -7.76
CA SER A 51 -5.80 -8.72 -7.04
C SER A 51 -4.95 -8.82 -5.77
N THR A 52 -3.70 -8.35 -5.83
CA THR A 52 -2.80 -8.30 -4.68
C THR A 52 -3.28 -7.27 -3.67
N LEU A 53 -3.54 -6.03 -4.11
CA LEU A 53 -4.02 -4.96 -3.24
C LEU A 53 -5.33 -5.35 -2.53
N SER A 54 -6.30 -5.89 -3.27
CA SER A 54 -7.58 -6.34 -2.72
C SER A 54 -7.42 -7.42 -1.66
N LYS A 55 -6.52 -8.39 -1.91
CA LYS A 55 -6.24 -9.47 -0.96
C LYS A 55 -5.63 -8.93 0.33
N TYR A 56 -4.62 -8.06 0.21
CA TYR A 56 -3.93 -7.50 1.38
C TYR A 56 -4.79 -6.50 2.14
N LEU A 57 -5.57 -5.64 1.46
CA LEU A 57 -6.53 -4.75 2.10
C LEU A 57 -7.58 -5.53 2.89
N ASN A 58 -8.22 -6.54 2.29
CA ASN A 58 -9.18 -7.37 3.02
C ASN A 58 -8.55 -8.07 4.23
N MET A 59 -7.31 -8.55 4.09
CA MET A 59 -6.57 -9.14 5.21
C MET A 59 -6.27 -8.14 6.33
N LEU A 60 -5.92 -6.89 5.99
CA LEU A 60 -5.70 -5.82 6.96
C LEU A 60 -6.99 -5.37 7.64
N ILE A 61 -8.10 -5.29 6.88
CA ILE A 61 -9.44 -5.01 7.41
C ILE A 61 -9.88 -6.12 8.39
N SER A 62 -9.71 -7.40 8.01
CA SER A 62 -10.04 -8.53 8.89
C SER A 62 -9.17 -8.58 10.16
N LYS A 63 -8.00 -7.96 10.13
CA LYS A 63 -7.10 -7.83 11.28
C LYS A 63 -7.32 -6.53 12.07
N ASP A 64 -8.33 -5.73 11.72
CA ASP A 64 -8.66 -4.46 12.36
C ASP A 64 -7.57 -3.38 12.23
N PHE A 65 -6.67 -3.51 11.24
CA PHE A 65 -5.63 -2.50 10.98
C PHE A 65 -6.10 -1.36 10.06
N VAL A 66 -7.18 -1.59 9.30
CA VAL A 66 -7.72 -0.64 8.33
C VAL A 66 -9.24 -0.69 8.38
N GLU A 67 -9.89 0.46 8.55
CA GLU A 67 -11.33 0.58 8.44
C GLU A 67 -11.75 0.97 7.03
N LYS A 68 -12.82 0.34 6.53
CA LYS A 68 -13.41 0.68 5.24
C LYS A 68 -14.50 1.73 5.49
N PHE A 69 -14.17 2.99 5.26
CA PHE A 69 -15.11 4.10 5.26
C PHE A 69 -15.79 4.26 3.89
#